data_AF-A0A938KN32-F1
#
_entry.id   AF-A0A938KN32-F1
#
_cell.length_a   1.000
_cell.length_b   1.000
_cell.length_c   1.000
_cell.angle_alpha   90.00
_cell.angle_beta   90.00
_cell.angle_gamma   90.00
#
_symmetry.space_group_name_H-M   'P 1'
#
loop_
_entity.id
_entity.type
_entity.pdbx_description
1 polymer ?
#
loop_
_entity_poly.entity_id
_entity_poly.type
_entity_poly.pdbx_seq_one_letter_code
_entity_poly.pdbx_strand_id
1 'polypeptide(L)'
;MTSRERMLRCLDFERPDRAPRDLWMLPAARHAQGDAAIDAFRARWPVDIVQCTVGRPRPRRAVGDPYAPGTAIDEWGCRYENLVAGVHGEVKEPILDDYAKLDDIRPPLELLELDEAEITAFCRSTDAFVFASGWARPFERMQFLRGTEALLMDFAEESEDLHRLIAIVHGFFREQYER
;
A
#
# COMPACT_ATOMS: atom_id res chain seq x y z
N MET A 1 12.24 24.09 12.37
CA MET A 1 12.31 23.14 11.24
C MET A 1 10.93 22.52 11.06
N THR A 2 10.32 22.70 9.90
CA THR A 2 9.05 22.05 9.55
C THR A 2 9.25 20.54 9.46
N SER A 3 8.15 19.78 9.47
CA SER A 3 8.19 18.33 9.27
C SER A 3 8.78 17.94 7.91
N ARG A 4 8.43 18.68 6.85
CA ARG A 4 9.01 18.54 5.51
C ARG A 4 10.51 18.79 5.50
N GLU A 5 10.98 19.91 6.05
CA GLU A 5 12.41 20.23 6.12
C GLU A 5 13.20 19.16 6.88
N ARG A 6 12.63 18.65 7.98
CA ARG A 6 13.23 17.60 8.79
C ARG A 6 13.38 16.30 8.01
N MET A 7 12.36 15.91 7.26
CA MET A 7 12.40 14.71 6.44
C MET A 7 13.41 14.85 5.31
N LEU A 8 13.41 15.97 4.58
CA LEU A 8 14.37 16.23 3.49
C LEU A 8 15.82 16.16 4.00
N ARG A 9 16.13 16.85 5.10
CA ARG A 9 17.46 16.77 5.72
C ARG A 9 17.84 15.35 6.15
N CYS A 10 16.88 14.55 6.61
CA CYS A 10 17.13 13.16 6.95
C CYS A 10 17.44 12.32 5.72
N LEU A 11 16.71 12.51 4.61
CA LEU A 11 16.94 11.80 3.36
C LEU A 11 18.27 12.18 2.70
N ASP A 12 18.68 13.44 2.86
CA ASP A 12 19.96 13.97 2.36
C ASP A 12 21.15 13.68 3.30
N PHE A 13 20.95 12.86 4.34
CA PHE A 13 21.97 12.52 5.35
C PHE A 13 22.60 13.76 6.04
N GLU A 14 21.84 14.85 6.16
CA GLU A 14 22.25 16.04 6.90
C GLU A 14 21.95 15.90 8.41
N ARG A 15 21.94 17.03 9.12
CA ARG A 15 21.61 17.11 10.55
C ARG A 15 20.21 17.70 10.73
N PRO A 16 19.13 16.89 10.72
CA PRO A 16 17.81 17.34 11.16
C PRO A 16 17.84 17.68 12.65
N ASP A 17 16.88 18.49 13.13
CA ASP A 17 16.75 18.86 14.54
C ASP A 17 16.39 17.67 15.46
N ARG A 18 15.80 16.61 14.88
CA ARG A 18 15.60 15.27 15.45
C ARG A 18 15.30 14.27 14.34
N ALA A 19 15.33 12.97 14.63
CA ALA A 19 14.84 11.95 13.69
C ALA A 19 13.37 12.23 13.30
N PRO A 20 13.01 12.18 12.00
CA PRO A 20 11.62 12.17 11.56
C PRO A 20 10.86 10.98 12.14
N ARG A 21 9.56 11.15 12.35
CA ARG A 21 8.67 10.15 12.94
C ARG A 21 7.52 9.83 12.01
N ASP A 22 7.16 8.57 11.99
CA ASP A 22 5.92 8.08 11.41
C ASP A 22 5.30 7.04 12.35
N LEU A 23 4.00 6.79 12.19
CA LEU A 23 3.23 5.88 13.01
C LEU A 23 2.30 5.03 12.14
N TRP A 24 2.75 3.81 11.85
CA TRP A 24 2.02 2.87 10.99
C TRP A 24 0.99 2.12 11.82
N MET A 25 -0.13 2.80 12.04
CA MET A 25 -1.17 2.35 12.94
C MET A 25 -2.25 1.59 12.19
N LEU A 26 -2.58 0.40 12.68
CA LEU A 26 -3.76 -0.35 12.26
C LEU A 26 -4.99 0.04 13.09
N PRO A 27 -6.22 -0.13 12.57
CA PRO A 27 -7.43 0.18 13.31
C PRO A 27 -7.56 -0.57 14.65
N ALA A 28 -6.93 -1.76 14.77
CA ALA A 28 -6.89 -2.53 16.02
C ALA A 28 -6.35 -1.72 17.21
N ALA A 29 -5.45 -0.76 16.99
CA ALA A 29 -4.94 0.10 18.05
C ALA A 29 -6.06 0.99 18.63
N ARG A 30 -6.92 1.55 17.78
CA ARG A 30 -8.09 2.34 18.22
C ARG A 30 -9.14 1.45 18.88
N HIS A 31 -9.37 0.24 18.37
CA HIS A 31 -10.27 -0.72 19.02
C HIS A 31 -9.80 -1.07 20.46
N ALA A 32 -8.50 -1.24 20.66
CA ALA A 32 -7.94 -1.64 21.95
C ALA A 32 -7.78 -0.48 22.95
N GLN A 33 -7.41 0.71 22.48
CA GLN A 33 -7.04 1.84 23.36
C GLN A 33 -8.08 2.97 23.38
N GLY A 34 -9.00 3.00 22.41
CA GLY A 34 -9.96 4.07 22.22
C GLY A 34 -9.38 5.31 21.51
N ASP A 35 -10.24 6.03 20.80
CA ASP A 35 -9.82 7.16 19.96
C ASP A 35 -9.11 8.27 20.75
N ALA A 36 -9.62 8.62 21.93
CA ALA A 36 -9.06 9.68 22.75
C ALA A 36 -7.60 9.39 23.18
N ALA A 37 -7.27 8.14 23.49
CA ALA A 37 -5.92 7.75 23.87
C ALA A 37 -4.96 7.83 22.66
N ILE A 38 -5.42 7.37 21.50
CA ILE A 38 -4.66 7.43 20.25
C ILE A 38 -4.44 8.87 19.79
N ASP A 39 -5.45 9.72 19.91
CA ASP A 39 -5.35 11.13 19.52
C ASP A 39 -4.44 11.89 20.49
N ALA A 40 -4.52 11.62 21.79
CA ALA A 40 -3.58 12.17 22.78
C ALA A 40 -2.13 11.71 22.50
N PHE A 41 -1.93 10.44 22.12
CA PHE A 41 -0.63 9.92 21.71
C PHE A 41 -0.10 10.68 20.49
N ARG A 42 -0.91 10.84 19.44
CA ARG A 42 -0.51 11.58 18.23
C ARG A 42 -0.25 13.06 18.50
N ALA A 43 -0.99 13.69 19.41
CA ALA A 43 -0.74 15.08 19.82
C ALA A 43 0.59 15.23 20.57
N ARG A 44 0.93 14.26 21.43
CA ARG A 44 2.20 14.25 22.17
C ARG A 44 3.40 13.89 21.27
N TRP A 45 3.20 13.02 20.29
CA TRP A 45 4.23 12.59 19.34
C TRP A 45 3.74 12.74 17.89
N PRO A 46 3.73 13.97 17.35
CA PRO A 46 3.26 14.21 15.99
C PRO A 46 4.17 13.55 14.95
N VAL A 47 3.54 13.00 13.90
CA VAL A 47 4.21 12.44 12.73
C VAL A 47 4.75 13.57 11.83
N ASP A 48 5.82 13.28 11.12
CA ASP A 48 6.44 14.19 10.16
C ASP A 48 6.00 13.91 8.71
N ILE A 49 5.36 12.75 8.51
CA ILE A 49 5.02 12.20 7.21
C ILE A 49 3.50 12.03 7.15
N VAL A 50 2.89 12.38 6.01
CA VAL A 50 1.47 12.15 5.75
C VAL A 50 1.28 11.61 4.33
N GLN A 51 0.22 10.81 4.12
CA GLN A 51 -0.19 10.35 2.79
C GLN A 51 -1.08 11.39 2.11
N CYS A 52 -0.89 11.57 0.81
CA CYS A 52 -1.90 12.26 -0.01
C CYS A 52 -3.14 11.38 -0.13
N THR A 53 -4.28 11.89 0.35
CA THR A 53 -5.58 11.19 0.35
C THR A 53 -6.51 11.66 -0.77
N VAL A 54 -6.02 12.53 -1.65
CA VAL A 54 -6.78 13.16 -2.73
C VAL A 54 -6.11 12.96 -4.08
N GLY A 55 -6.82 13.27 -5.17
CA GLY A 55 -6.35 13.15 -6.55
C GLY A 55 -6.08 11.72 -7.01
N ARG A 56 -6.64 10.73 -6.31
CA ARG A 56 -6.61 9.32 -6.70
C ARG A 56 -8.01 8.79 -6.96
N PRO A 57 -8.20 8.06 -8.06
CA PRO A 57 -9.48 7.43 -8.32
C PRO A 57 -9.70 6.27 -7.35
N ARG A 58 -10.97 5.95 -7.12
CA ARG A 58 -11.32 4.75 -6.35
C ARG A 58 -11.05 3.49 -7.19
N PRO A 59 -10.50 2.43 -6.58
CA PRO A 59 -10.35 1.15 -7.27
C PRO A 59 -11.71 0.62 -7.71
N ARG A 60 -11.83 0.14 -8.96
CA ARG A 60 -13.12 -0.31 -9.52
C ARG A 60 -13.53 -1.70 -9.02
N ARG A 61 -12.55 -2.53 -8.68
CA ARG A 61 -12.75 -3.93 -8.25
C ARG A 61 -12.74 -4.13 -6.74
N ALA A 62 -12.26 -3.17 -5.97
CA ALA A 62 -12.15 -3.35 -4.53
C ALA A 62 -13.53 -3.35 -3.87
N VAL A 63 -13.77 -4.31 -2.99
CA VAL A 63 -15.06 -4.50 -2.29
C VAL A 63 -14.80 -4.83 -0.83
N GLY A 64 -15.60 -4.25 0.07
CA GLY A 64 -15.52 -4.51 1.51
C GLY A 64 -14.44 -3.70 2.22
N ASP A 65 -14.25 -3.98 3.50
CA ASP A 65 -13.23 -3.36 4.35
C ASP A 65 -12.16 -4.41 4.70
N PRO A 66 -10.89 -4.23 4.29
CA PRO A 66 -9.82 -5.20 4.57
C PRO A 66 -9.50 -5.36 6.06
N TYR A 67 -10.00 -4.47 6.92
CA TYR A 67 -9.82 -4.50 8.38
C TYR A 67 -11.07 -4.99 9.14
N ALA A 68 -12.19 -5.21 8.47
CA ALA A 68 -13.39 -5.75 9.11
C ALA A 68 -13.40 -7.28 9.02
N PRO A 69 -13.89 -8.01 10.04
CA PRO A 69 -14.06 -9.46 9.95
C PRO A 69 -14.94 -9.85 8.76
N GLY A 70 -14.53 -10.88 8.03
CA GLY A 70 -15.21 -11.35 6.83
C GLY A 70 -14.30 -11.33 5.60
N THR A 71 -14.89 -11.00 4.44
CA THR A 71 -14.18 -11.02 3.16
C THR A 71 -14.08 -9.62 2.57
N ALA A 72 -12.89 -9.28 2.07
CA ALA A 72 -12.66 -8.12 1.22
C ALA A 72 -12.00 -8.56 -0.10
N ILE A 73 -12.19 -7.77 -1.15
CA ILE A 73 -11.51 -7.92 -2.44
C ILE A 73 -10.69 -6.67 -2.66
N ASP A 74 -9.43 -6.81 -3.05
CA ASP A 74 -8.56 -5.67 -3.33
C ASP A 74 -8.64 -5.20 -4.79
N GLU A 75 -7.87 -4.17 -5.13
CA GLU A 75 -7.86 -3.55 -6.45
C GLU A 75 -7.38 -4.49 -7.59
N TRP A 76 -6.59 -5.51 -7.25
CA TRP A 76 -6.14 -6.56 -8.18
C TRP A 76 -7.14 -7.70 -8.31
N GLY A 77 -8.21 -7.70 -7.50
CA GLY A 77 -9.19 -8.79 -7.44
C GLY A 77 -8.81 -9.91 -6.47
N CYS A 78 -7.77 -9.74 -5.65
CA CYS A 78 -7.38 -10.75 -4.66
C CYS A 78 -8.37 -10.74 -3.50
N ARG A 79 -8.85 -11.94 -3.13
CA ARG A 79 -9.80 -12.12 -2.02
C ARG A 79 -9.05 -12.32 -0.71
N TYR A 80 -9.30 -11.43 0.26
CA TYR A 80 -8.76 -11.50 1.62
C TYR A 80 -9.82 -12.03 2.57
N GLU A 81 -9.40 -12.88 3.50
CA GLU A 81 -10.17 -13.27 4.67
C GLU A 81 -9.59 -12.57 5.90
N ASN A 82 -10.47 -11.95 6.66
CA ASN A 82 -10.14 -11.26 7.89
C ASN A 82 -10.86 -11.92 9.07
N LEU A 83 -10.08 -12.35 10.06
CA LEU A 83 -10.57 -12.99 11.28
C LEU A 83 -10.57 -12.06 12.49
N VAL A 84 -9.83 -10.95 12.45
CA VAL A 84 -9.57 -10.08 13.59
C VAL A 84 -9.80 -8.62 13.21
N ALA A 85 -10.83 -8.03 13.82
CA ALA A 85 -11.19 -6.65 13.58
C ALA A 85 -10.03 -5.68 13.83
N GLY A 86 -9.72 -4.89 12.80
CA GLY A 86 -8.67 -3.89 12.82
C GLY A 86 -7.26 -4.42 12.55
N VAL A 87 -7.09 -5.72 12.29
CA VAL A 87 -5.87 -6.30 11.69
C VAL A 87 -6.13 -6.48 10.20
N HIS A 88 -5.10 -6.43 9.36
CA HIS A 88 -5.29 -6.68 7.93
C HIS A 88 -5.57 -8.16 7.67
N GLY A 89 -6.49 -8.47 6.76
CA GLY A 89 -6.75 -9.85 6.35
C GLY A 89 -5.60 -10.49 5.57
N GLU A 90 -5.71 -11.79 5.32
CA GLU A 90 -4.77 -12.58 4.53
C GLU A 90 -5.44 -13.13 3.26
N VAL A 91 -4.70 -13.25 2.17
CA VAL A 91 -5.20 -13.94 0.97
C VAL A 91 -5.19 -15.44 1.23
N LYS A 92 -6.34 -16.08 1.06
CA LYS A 92 -6.48 -17.55 1.22
C LYS A 92 -6.66 -18.27 -0.10
N GLU A 93 -7.24 -17.59 -1.09
CA GLU A 93 -7.54 -18.16 -2.40
C GLU A 93 -6.80 -17.33 -3.48
N PRO A 94 -5.70 -17.86 -4.05
CA PRO A 94 -4.99 -17.17 -5.12
C PRO A 94 -5.83 -17.17 -6.40
N ILE A 95 -5.84 -16.04 -7.11
CA ILE A 95 -6.56 -15.92 -8.39
C ILE A 95 -5.79 -16.55 -9.56
N LEU A 96 -4.48 -16.76 -9.38
CA LEU A 96 -3.57 -17.41 -10.32
C LEU A 96 -3.11 -18.76 -9.75
N ASP A 97 -4.04 -19.69 -9.58
CA ASP A 97 -3.74 -21.10 -9.24
C ASP A 97 -3.11 -21.89 -10.41
N ASP A 98 -3.28 -21.43 -11.64
CA ASP A 98 -2.73 -21.98 -12.89
C ASP A 98 -2.28 -20.83 -13.82
N TYR A 99 -1.11 -20.96 -14.43
CA TYR A 99 -0.57 -19.98 -15.37
C TYR A 99 -1.36 -19.84 -16.67
N ALA A 100 -2.26 -20.77 -17.00
CA ALA A 100 -3.26 -20.58 -18.05
C ALA A 100 -4.16 -19.34 -17.81
N LYS A 101 -4.28 -18.89 -16.55
CA LYS A 101 -5.04 -17.68 -16.15
C LYS A 101 -4.18 -16.41 -16.11
N LEU A 102 -2.89 -16.49 -16.46
CA LEU A 102 -1.97 -15.35 -16.37
C LEU A 102 -2.46 -14.16 -17.22
N ASP A 103 -2.95 -14.45 -18.42
CA ASP A 103 -3.49 -13.44 -19.34
C ASP A 103 -4.85 -12.88 -18.87
N ASP A 104 -5.45 -13.43 -17.81
CA ASP A 104 -6.66 -12.91 -17.16
C ASP A 104 -6.35 -11.95 -16.00
N ILE A 105 -5.09 -11.84 -15.57
CA ILE A 105 -4.70 -10.85 -14.57
C ILE A 105 -4.95 -9.45 -15.14
N ARG A 106 -5.61 -8.61 -14.33
CA ARG A 106 -5.89 -7.22 -14.67
C ARG A 106 -5.24 -6.34 -13.60
N PRO A 107 -4.07 -5.74 -13.87
CA PRO A 107 -3.55 -4.68 -13.04
C PRO A 107 -4.59 -3.54 -12.91
N PRO A 108 -4.65 -2.84 -11.77
CA PRO A 108 -5.61 -1.76 -11.53
C PRO A 108 -5.16 -0.46 -12.20
N LEU A 109 -5.09 -0.45 -13.54
CA LEU A 109 -4.59 0.67 -14.34
C LEU A 109 -5.36 1.98 -14.09
N GLU A 110 -6.62 1.90 -13.66
CA GLU A 110 -7.37 3.09 -13.26
C GLU A 110 -6.66 3.87 -12.15
N LEU A 111 -5.90 3.22 -11.27
CA LEU A 111 -5.19 3.88 -10.16
C LEU A 111 -4.00 4.75 -10.62
N LEU A 112 -3.69 4.73 -11.91
CA LEU A 112 -2.67 5.55 -12.55
C LEU A 112 -3.24 6.88 -13.08
N GLU A 113 -4.56 7.05 -13.06
CA GLU A 113 -5.27 8.26 -13.49
C GLU A 113 -5.28 9.31 -12.36
N LEU A 114 -4.14 9.95 -12.10
CA LEU A 114 -3.95 10.92 -11.01
C LEU A 114 -4.44 12.33 -11.37
N ASP A 115 -5.04 13.04 -10.40
CA ASP A 115 -5.28 14.49 -10.48
C ASP A 115 -4.11 15.25 -9.85
N GLU A 116 -3.13 15.60 -10.69
CA GLU A 116 -1.93 16.33 -10.28
C GLU A 116 -2.23 17.68 -9.63
N ALA A 117 -3.31 18.36 -10.04
CA ALA A 117 -3.66 19.67 -9.51
C ALA A 117 -4.17 19.55 -8.07
N GLU A 118 -5.04 18.57 -7.82
CA GLU A 118 -5.54 18.27 -6.48
C GLU A 118 -4.42 17.79 -5.54
N ILE A 119 -3.54 16.91 -6.04
CA ILE A 119 -2.35 16.45 -5.29
C ILE A 119 -1.41 17.62 -4.98
N THR A 120 -1.14 18.50 -5.95
CA THR A 120 -0.28 19.68 -5.75
C THR A 120 -0.87 20.63 -4.71
N ALA A 121 -2.19 20.85 -4.75
CA ALA A 121 -2.89 21.67 -3.76
C ALA A 121 -2.77 21.07 -2.35
N PHE A 122 -2.93 19.76 -2.21
CA PHE A 122 -2.73 19.05 -0.94
C PHE A 122 -1.29 19.18 -0.43
N CYS A 123 -0.29 18.98 -1.29
CA CYS A 123 1.12 19.13 -0.92
C CYS A 123 1.45 20.53 -0.39
N ARG A 124 0.75 21.56 -0.88
CA ARG A 124 0.90 22.96 -0.43
C ARG A 124 0.14 23.30 0.84
N SER A 125 -0.85 22.50 1.23
CA SER A 125 -1.74 22.81 2.37
C SER A 125 -1.18 22.39 3.74
N THR A 126 -0.06 21.65 3.76
CA THR A 126 0.55 21.11 4.97
C THR A 126 2.04 21.41 5.03
N ASP A 127 2.63 21.38 6.22
CA ASP A 127 4.08 21.43 6.43
C ASP A 127 4.70 20.04 6.65
N ALA A 128 3.89 18.98 6.62
CA ALA A 128 4.36 17.60 6.63
C ALA A 128 5.07 17.23 5.33
N PHE A 129 5.94 16.24 5.41
CA PHE A 129 6.43 15.56 4.22
C PHE A 129 5.28 14.72 3.66
N VAL A 130 4.76 15.12 2.50
CA VAL A 130 3.73 14.36 1.81
C VAL A 130 4.42 13.31 0.97
N PHE A 131 4.08 12.04 1.17
CA PHE A 131 4.53 10.97 0.28
C PHE A 131 3.39 10.48 -0.60
N ALA A 132 3.75 10.04 -1.80
CA ALA A 132 2.82 9.39 -2.71
C ALA A 132 2.27 8.13 -2.02
N SER A 133 0.95 7.98 -2.00
CA SER A 133 0.36 6.70 -1.62
C SER A 133 0.77 5.64 -2.66
N GLY A 134 0.84 4.37 -2.29
CA GLY A 134 1.32 3.32 -3.20
C GLY A 134 2.46 2.57 -2.56
N TRP A 135 2.23 1.27 -2.39
CA TRP A 135 3.14 0.38 -1.70
C TRP A 135 3.70 -0.55 -2.74
N ALA A 136 4.85 -0.20 -3.33
CA ALA A 136 5.55 -1.10 -4.23
C ALA A 136 5.96 -2.33 -3.42
N ARG A 137 5.23 -3.42 -3.62
CA ARG A 137 5.40 -4.69 -2.92
C ARG A 137 5.35 -5.84 -3.92
N PRO A 138 6.23 -5.85 -4.95
CA PRO A 138 6.09 -6.77 -6.07
C PRO A 138 6.13 -8.24 -5.62
N PHE A 139 6.98 -8.58 -4.65
CA PHE A 139 7.05 -9.93 -4.12
C PHE A 139 5.76 -10.33 -3.37
N GLU A 140 5.27 -9.50 -2.45
CA GLU A 140 4.01 -9.77 -1.74
C GLU A 140 2.81 -9.77 -2.71
N ARG A 141 2.80 -8.87 -3.69
CA ARG A 141 1.75 -8.80 -4.71
C ARG A 141 1.70 -10.08 -5.53
N MET A 142 2.84 -10.64 -5.92
CA MET A 142 2.87 -11.95 -6.58
C MET A 142 2.35 -13.06 -5.65
N GLN A 143 2.66 -13.02 -4.35
CA GLN A 143 2.12 -13.99 -3.39
C GLN A 143 0.58 -13.90 -3.29
N PHE A 144 0.02 -12.68 -3.32
CA PHE A 144 -1.44 -12.51 -3.31
C PHE A 144 -2.11 -13.06 -4.57
N LEU A 145 -1.42 -13.00 -5.71
CA LEU A 145 -1.94 -13.51 -6.98
C LEU A 145 -1.79 -15.03 -7.07
N ARG A 146 -0.58 -15.55 -6.82
CA ARG A 146 -0.14 -16.93 -7.10
C ARG A 146 -0.28 -17.87 -5.90
N GLY A 147 -0.33 -17.31 -4.69
CA GLY A 147 -0.16 -18.05 -3.45
C GLY A 147 1.32 -18.22 -3.10
N THR A 148 1.65 -18.13 -1.82
CA THR A 148 3.05 -18.12 -1.35
C THR A 148 3.80 -19.39 -1.71
N GLU A 149 3.23 -20.57 -1.44
CA GLU A 149 3.91 -21.85 -1.69
C GLU A 149 4.19 -22.06 -3.17
N ALA A 150 3.17 -21.87 -4.02
CA ALA A 150 3.31 -22.03 -5.47
C ALA A 150 4.32 -21.02 -6.05
N LEU A 151 4.28 -19.76 -5.61
CA LEU A 151 5.25 -18.76 -6.05
C LEU A 151 6.69 -19.14 -5.66
N LEU A 152 6.90 -19.68 -4.46
CA LEU A 152 8.23 -20.12 -4.03
C LEU A 152 8.73 -21.31 -4.84
N MET A 153 7.84 -22.23 -5.24
CA MET A 153 8.18 -23.30 -6.18
C MET A 153 8.52 -22.76 -7.56
N ASP A 154 7.73 -21.80 -8.07
CA ASP A 154 8.00 -21.15 -9.35
C ASP A 154 9.38 -20.47 -9.35
N PHE A 155 9.79 -19.84 -8.23
CA PHE A 155 11.13 -19.28 -8.06
C PHE A 155 12.24 -20.33 -8.05
N ALA A 156 12.00 -21.51 -7.47
CA ALA A 156 12.97 -22.59 -7.46
C ALA A 156 13.16 -23.23 -8.84
N GLU A 157 12.09 -23.25 -9.65
CA GLU A 157 12.07 -23.81 -11.00
C GLU A 157 12.47 -22.80 -12.09
N GLU A 158 12.45 -21.50 -11.78
CA GLU A 158 12.74 -20.39 -12.70
C GLU A 158 11.95 -20.48 -14.01
N SER A 159 10.64 -20.68 -13.93
CA SER A 159 9.79 -20.85 -15.10
C SER A 159 9.65 -19.57 -15.95
N GLU A 160 9.43 -19.72 -17.25
CA GLU A 160 9.15 -18.56 -18.13
C GLU A 160 7.90 -17.78 -17.68
N ASP A 161 6.90 -18.49 -17.16
CA ASP A 161 5.67 -17.88 -16.68
C ASP A 161 5.86 -17.05 -15.40
N LEU A 162 6.79 -17.44 -14.51
CA LEU A 162 7.21 -16.60 -13.39
C LEU A 162 7.73 -15.25 -13.88
N HIS A 163 8.59 -15.25 -14.91
CA HIS A 163 9.14 -14.01 -15.46
C HIS A 163 8.05 -13.13 -16.08
N ARG A 164 7.02 -13.74 -16.70
CA ARG A 164 5.85 -13.01 -17.20
C ARG A 164 5.03 -12.40 -16.05
N LEU A 165 4.80 -13.14 -14.96
CA LEU A 165 4.13 -12.60 -13.76
C LEU A 165 4.92 -11.44 -13.13
N ILE A 166 6.24 -11.58 -13.01
CA ILE A 166 7.14 -10.51 -12.56
C ILE A 166 6.96 -9.29 -13.46
N ALA A 167 6.98 -9.44 -14.78
CA ALA A 167 6.83 -8.34 -15.73
C ALA A 167 5.50 -7.60 -15.57
N ILE A 168 4.39 -8.32 -15.35
CA ILE A 168 3.06 -7.73 -15.12
C ILE A 168 3.05 -6.91 -13.82
N VAL A 169 3.48 -7.52 -12.71
CA VAL A 169 3.42 -6.89 -11.38
C VAL A 169 4.41 -5.73 -11.27
N HIS A 170 5.65 -5.96 -11.69
CA HIS A 170 6.70 -4.95 -11.68
C HIS A 170 6.38 -3.81 -12.64
N GLY A 171 5.88 -4.11 -13.84
CA GLY A 171 5.49 -3.11 -14.84
C GLY A 171 4.45 -2.13 -14.30
N PHE A 172 3.41 -2.65 -13.63
CA PHE A 172 2.42 -1.79 -12.95
C PHE A 172 3.05 -0.88 -11.90
N PHE A 173 3.87 -1.44 -10.99
CA PHE A 173 4.47 -0.64 -9.92
C PHE A 173 5.47 0.39 -10.45
N ARG A 174 6.20 0.07 -11.52
CA ARG A 174 7.06 1.04 -12.20
C ARG A 174 6.25 2.20 -12.74
N GLU A 175 5.20 1.92 -13.50
CA GLU A 175 4.35 2.98 -14.05
C GLU A 175 3.70 3.82 -12.95
N GLN A 176 3.29 3.20 -11.83
CA GLN A 176 2.75 3.90 -10.67
C GLN A 176 3.73 4.88 -10.01
N TYR A 177 5.03 4.58 -10.02
CA TYR A 177 6.06 5.41 -9.38
C TYR A 177 6.73 6.40 -10.34
N GLU A 178 6.61 6.18 -11.65
CA GLU A 178 7.08 7.10 -12.69
C GLU A 178 6.09 8.24 -13.00
N ARG A 179 4.82 8.07 -12.62
CA ARG A 179 3.74 9.09 -12.69
C ARG A 179 3.66 9.91 -11.40
#